data_AF-A0A7G8EJA3-F1
#
_entry.id   AF-A0A7G8EJA3-F1
#
_cell.length_a   1.000
_cell.length_b   1.000
_cell.length_c   1.000
_cell.angle_alpha   90.00
_cell.angle_beta   90.00
_cell.angle_gamma   90.00
#
_symmetry.space_group_name_H-M   'P 1'
#
loop_
_entity.id
_entity.type
_entity.pdbx_description
1 polymer ?
#
loop_
_entity_poly.entity_id
_entity_poly.type
_entity_poly.pdbx_seq_one_letter_code
_entity_poly.pdbx_strand_id
1 'polypeptide(L)'
;MVELLIAAAASVGVAVSMGDGHCDLQPRLLGGWEAAAANVFLCPDAIEREGADPEVVLRHELIHVIQDRVPGPLIPEPLLTVLTRDRVPSGEALLVLVGEEDSQREFECRVLTELLSSEAVADWLERTAEPQLNEVGLQQL
;
A
#
# COMPACT_ATOMS: atom_id res chain seq x y z
N MET A 1 7.56 -8.94 12.05
CA MET A 1 6.84 -7.71 12.44
C MET A 1 5.51 -7.59 11.70
N VAL A 2 5.13 -8.59 10.89
CA VAL A 2 3.78 -8.77 10.31
C VAL A 2 2.63 -8.51 11.29
N GLU A 3 2.69 -9.02 12.53
CA GLU A 3 1.62 -8.80 13.53
C GLU A 3 1.37 -7.33 13.86
N LEU A 4 2.42 -6.48 13.83
CA LEU A 4 2.28 -5.04 14.03
C LEU A 4 1.45 -4.41 12.91
N LEU A 5 1.78 -4.74 11.65
CA LEU A 5 1.07 -4.23 10.49
C LEU A 5 -0.40 -4.69 10.47
N ILE A 6 -0.67 -5.94 10.83
CA ILE A 6 -2.03 -6.46 10.97
C ILE A 6 -2.79 -5.72 12.08
N ALA A 7 -2.16 -5.49 13.24
CA ALA A 7 -2.79 -4.77 14.34
C ALA A 7 -3.09 -3.31 13.97
N ALA A 8 -2.16 -2.63 13.30
CA ALA A 8 -2.35 -1.27 12.81
C ALA A 8 -3.50 -1.20 11.79
N ALA A 9 -3.53 -2.12 10.81
CA ALA A 9 -4.63 -2.23 9.84
C ALA A 9 -5.99 -2.40 10.53
N ALA A 10 -6.07 -3.32 11.49
CA ALA A 10 -7.29 -3.57 12.25
C ALA A 10 -7.74 -2.33 13.05
N SER A 11 -6.80 -1.59 13.64
CA SER A 11 -7.10 -0.36 14.41
C SER A 11 -7.77 0.72 13.57
N VAL A 12 -7.56 0.69 12.25
CA VAL A 12 -8.10 1.65 11.30
C VAL A 12 -9.24 1.10 10.44
N GLY A 13 -9.83 -0.03 10.86
CA GLY A 13 -10.96 -0.66 10.20
C GLY A 13 -10.64 -1.37 8.89
N VAL A 14 -9.38 -1.77 8.67
CA VAL A 14 -8.95 -2.57 7.52
C VAL A 14 -8.71 -4.01 7.96
N ALA A 15 -9.37 -4.95 7.28
CA ALA A 15 -9.11 -6.37 7.45
C ALA A 15 -7.85 -6.79 6.67
N VAL A 16 -7.15 -7.79 7.20
CA VAL A 16 -6.08 -8.49 6.47
C VAL A 16 -6.48 -9.95 6.32
N SER A 17 -6.64 -10.43 5.09
CA SER A 17 -7.02 -11.81 4.78
C SER A 17 -5.90 -12.58 4.09
N MET A 18 -5.90 -13.90 4.28
CA MET A 18 -5.00 -14.82 3.60
C MET A 18 -5.80 -15.63 2.60
N GLY A 19 -5.42 -15.53 1.32
CA GLY A 19 -6.20 -16.08 0.22
C GLY A 19 -7.45 -15.24 -0.06
N ASP A 20 -7.69 -15.00 -1.34
CA ASP A 20 -8.89 -14.34 -1.86
C ASP A 20 -9.18 -14.88 -3.27
N GLY A 21 -10.40 -14.67 -3.77
CA GLY A 21 -10.78 -15.08 -5.12
C GLY A 21 -9.88 -14.47 -6.20
N HIS A 22 -9.28 -13.30 -5.94
CA HIS A 22 -8.28 -12.69 -6.82
C HIS A 22 -7.00 -13.52 -6.95
N CYS A 23 -6.58 -14.23 -5.89
CA CYS A 23 -5.39 -15.09 -5.91
C CYS A 23 -5.54 -16.26 -6.89
N ASP A 24 -6.75 -16.79 -7.03
CA ASP A 24 -7.04 -17.90 -7.96
C ASP A 24 -7.09 -17.43 -9.41
N LEU A 25 -7.59 -16.20 -9.64
CA LEU A 25 -7.74 -15.63 -10.98
C LEU A 25 -6.43 -15.09 -11.55
N GLN A 26 -5.52 -14.65 -10.69
CA GLN A 26 -4.25 -14.05 -11.07
C GLN A 26 -3.09 -14.77 -10.37
N PRO A 27 -2.57 -15.87 -10.95
CA PRO A 27 -1.64 -16.75 -10.25
C PRO A 27 -0.33 -16.09 -9.79
N ARG A 28 0.03 -14.92 -10.35
CA ARG A 28 1.27 -14.17 -10.01
C ARG A 28 1.02 -12.99 -9.07
N LEU A 29 -0.23 -12.71 -8.72
CA LEU A 29 -0.59 -11.66 -7.79
C LEU A 29 -0.13 -12.07 -6.38
N LEU A 30 0.60 -11.19 -5.71
CA LEU A 30 1.13 -11.45 -4.37
C LEU A 30 0.17 -10.98 -3.27
N GLY A 31 -0.61 -9.96 -3.55
CA GLY A 31 -1.60 -9.36 -2.65
C GLY A 31 -2.39 -8.27 -3.36
N GLY A 32 -3.24 -7.59 -2.62
CA GLY A 32 -3.98 -6.45 -3.13
C GLY A 32 -4.74 -5.71 -2.04
N TRP A 33 -5.10 -4.47 -2.35
CA TRP A 33 -6.01 -3.64 -1.56
C TRP A 33 -7.37 -3.50 -2.25
N GLU A 34 -8.43 -3.97 -1.59
CA GLU A 34 -9.82 -3.81 -2.05
C GLU A 34 -10.55 -2.75 -1.22
N ALA A 35 -10.57 -1.52 -1.74
CA ALA A 35 -11.14 -0.36 -1.04
C ALA A 35 -12.62 -0.53 -0.67
N ALA A 36 -13.42 -1.15 -1.54
CA ALA A 36 -14.85 -1.35 -1.32
C ALA A 36 -15.16 -2.31 -0.15
N ALA A 37 -14.29 -3.29 0.08
CA ALA A 37 -14.42 -4.26 1.17
C ALA A 37 -13.62 -3.86 2.42
N ALA A 38 -12.82 -2.79 2.35
CA ALA A 38 -11.84 -2.42 3.35
C ALA A 38 -10.94 -3.60 3.74
N ASN A 39 -10.44 -4.33 2.73
CA ASN A 39 -9.65 -5.54 2.93
C ASN A 39 -8.33 -5.49 2.15
N VAL A 40 -7.24 -5.76 2.85
CA VAL A 40 -5.96 -6.16 2.23
C VAL A 40 -5.91 -7.67 2.22
N PHE A 41 -5.65 -8.27 1.05
CA PHE A 41 -5.45 -9.71 0.95
C PHE A 41 -4.01 -10.02 0.54
N LEU A 42 -3.51 -11.15 1.02
CA LEU A 42 -2.24 -11.73 0.59
C LEU A 42 -2.53 -13.07 -0.11
N CYS A 43 -1.73 -13.40 -1.12
CA CYS A 43 -1.82 -14.63 -1.89
C CYS A 43 -0.66 -15.57 -1.52
N PRO A 44 -0.82 -16.46 -0.52
CA PRO A 44 0.31 -17.15 0.11
C PRO A 44 1.07 -18.06 -0.86
N ASP A 45 0.36 -18.77 -1.74
CA ASP A 45 0.95 -19.66 -2.74
C ASP A 45 1.82 -18.91 -3.74
N ALA A 46 1.41 -17.70 -4.15
CA ALA A 46 2.17 -16.87 -5.06
C ALA A 46 3.39 -16.25 -4.35
N ILE A 47 3.21 -15.78 -3.11
CA ILE A 47 4.30 -15.27 -2.27
C ILE A 47 5.38 -16.33 -2.08
N GLU A 48 4.99 -17.56 -1.72
CA GLU A 48 5.92 -18.68 -1.55
C GLU A 48 6.63 -19.00 -2.87
N ARG A 49 5.89 -19.10 -3.98
CA ARG A 49 6.44 -19.46 -5.28
C ARG A 49 7.43 -18.43 -5.82
N GLU A 50 7.15 -17.15 -5.66
CA GLU A 50 8.04 -16.06 -6.11
C GLU A 50 9.15 -15.77 -5.08
N GLY A 51 9.14 -16.43 -3.91
CA GLY A 51 10.13 -16.24 -2.85
C GLY A 51 10.07 -14.85 -2.22
N ALA A 52 8.89 -14.23 -2.21
CA ALA A 52 8.68 -12.90 -1.66
C ALA A 52 8.53 -12.95 -0.12
N ASP A 53 8.86 -11.85 0.54
CA ASP A 53 8.63 -11.69 1.98
C ASP A 53 7.18 -11.22 2.22
N PRO A 54 6.33 -12.01 2.93
CA PRO A 54 4.96 -11.61 3.23
C PRO A 54 4.86 -10.26 3.94
N GLU A 55 5.85 -9.89 4.75
CA GLU A 55 5.87 -8.61 5.44
C GLU A 55 6.06 -7.44 4.47
N VAL A 56 6.91 -7.61 3.45
CA VAL A 56 7.13 -6.61 2.41
C VAL A 56 5.88 -6.44 1.56
N VAL A 57 5.22 -7.55 1.19
CA VAL A 57 3.96 -7.52 0.45
C VAL A 57 2.88 -6.82 1.28
N LEU A 58 2.71 -7.20 2.56
CA LEU A 58 1.72 -6.53 3.42
C LEU A 58 2.00 -5.03 3.57
N ARG A 59 3.27 -4.64 3.73
CA ARG A 59 3.65 -3.23 3.82
C ARG A 59 3.28 -2.47 2.54
N HIS A 60 3.53 -3.08 1.38
CA HIS A 60 3.15 -2.54 0.07
C HIS A 60 1.64 -2.30 -0.02
N GLU A 61 0.83 -3.32 0.28
CA GLU A 61 -0.63 -3.18 0.21
C GLU A 61 -1.18 -2.15 1.22
N LEU A 62 -0.58 -2.04 2.40
CA LEU A 62 -0.98 -1.02 3.38
C LEU A 62 -0.58 0.41 2.96
N ILE A 63 0.43 0.58 2.10
CA ILE A 63 0.73 1.89 1.51
C ILE A 63 -0.38 2.28 0.52
N HIS A 64 -0.97 1.34 -0.23
CA HIS A 64 -2.14 1.64 -1.06
C HIS A 64 -3.35 2.11 -0.23
N VAL A 65 -3.55 1.54 0.96
CA VAL A 65 -4.56 2.03 1.91
C VAL A 65 -4.30 3.49 2.28
N ILE A 66 -3.04 3.85 2.55
CA ILE A 66 -2.64 5.23 2.88
C ILE A 66 -2.90 6.15 1.68
N GLN A 67 -2.51 5.75 0.48
CA GLN A 67 -2.72 6.51 -0.76
C GLN A 67 -4.21 6.73 -1.08
N ASP A 68 -5.10 5.84 -0.66
CA ASP A 68 -6.55 6.01 -0.82
C ASP A 68 -7.14 7.02 0.17
N ARG A 69 -6.51 7.17 1.34
CA ARG A 69 -6.98 8.07 2.41
C ARG A 69 -6.36 9.45 2.34
N VAL A 70 -5.18 9.58 1.75
CA VAL A 70 -4.48 10.85 1.61
C VAL A 70 -4.71 11.41 0.21
N PRO A 71 -5.27 12.63 0.08
CA PRO A 71 -5.51 13.21 -1.23
C PRO A 71 -4.21 13.63 -1.92
N GLY A 72 -4.05 13.21 -3.17
CA GLY A 72 -2.90 13.56 -4.01
C GLY A 72 -1.70 12.62 -3.83
N PRO A 73 -0.57 12.91 -4.51
CA PRO A 73 0.63 12.09 -4.42
C PRO A 73 1.28 12.21 -3.04
N LEU A 74 1.73 11.07 -2.50
CA LEU A 74 2.52 11.01 -1.26
C LEU A 74 3.97 11.48 -1.48
N ILE A 75 4.51 11.27 -2.69
CA ILE A 75 5.82 11.74 -3.15
C ILE A 75 5.60 12.66 -4.36
N PRO A 76 5.91 13.97 -4.24
CA PRO A 76 5.69 14.90 -5.34
C PRO A 76 6.71 14.71 -6.48
N GLU A 77 6.33 15.08 -7.69
CA GLU A 77 7.30 15.26 -8.78
C GLU A 77 8.16 16.53 -8.57
N PRO A 78 9.43 16.55 -9.00
CA PRO A 78 10.14 15.50 -9.75
C PRO A 78 10.79 14.42 -8.85
N LEU A 79 10.54 14.45 -7.53
CA LEU A 79 11.23 13.58 -6.58
C LEU A 79 10.87 12.11 -6.82
N LEU A 80 9.60 11.80 -7.09
CA LEU A 80 9.17 10.44 -7.41
C LEU A 80 9.97 9.87 -8.59
N THR A 81 10.08 10.59 -9.69
CA THR A 81 10.87 10.17 -10.86
C THR A 81 12.33 9.82 -10.48
N VAL A 82 12.97 10.65 -9.65
CA VAL A 82 14.35 10.42 -9.22
C VAL A 82 14.45 9.19 -8.31
N LEU A 83 13.56 9.08 -7.33
CA LEU A 83 13.58 7.95 -6.39
C LEU A 83 13.27 6.62 -7.08
N THR A 84 12.32 6.60 -8.01
CA THR A 84 11.99 5.42 -8.82
C THR A 84 13.20 4.96 -9.61
N ARG A 85 13.91 5.88 -10.27
CA ARG A 85 15.13 5.54 -11.02
C ARG A 85 16.20 4.89 -10.16
N ASP A 86 16.33 5.32 -8.91
CA ASP A 86 17.39 4.87 -8.01
C ASP A 86 17.03 3.58 -7.25
N ARG A 87 15.74 3.31 -7.05
CA ARG A 87 15.25 2.23 -6.16
C ARG A 87 14.53 1.11 -6.86
N VAL A 88 13.81 1.39 -7.95
CA VAL A 88 13.02 0.39 -8.65
C VAL A 88 13.85 -0.18 -9.80
N PRO A 89 14.15 -1.50 -9.81
CA PRO A 89 14.88 -2.13 -10.90
C PRO A 89 14.21 -1.87 -12.26
N SER A 90 14.99 -1.60 -13.31
CA SER A 90 14.43 -1.24 -14.63
C SER A 90 13.44 -2.27 -15.19
N GLY A 91 13.66 -3.56 -14.92
CA GLY A 91 12.75 -4.63 -15.34
C GLY A 91 11.41 -4.57 -14.61
N GLU A 92 11.43 -4.29 -13.31
CA GLU A 92 10.23 -4.08 -12.50
C GLU A 92 9.51 -2.80 -12.91
N ALA A 93 10.25 -1.72 -13.17
CA ALA A 93 9.66 -0.50 -13.67
C ALA A 93 8.95 -0.69 -15.02
N LEU A 94 9.53 -1.47 -15.93
CA LEU A 94 8.86 -1.81 -17.17
C LEU A 94 7.58 -2.63 -16.93
N LEU A 95 7.59 -3.56 -15.98
CA LEU A 95 6.41 -4.34 -15.61
C LEU A 95 5.29 -3.44 -15.07
N VAL A 96 5.61 -2.48 -14.19
CA VAL A 96 4.64 -1.50 -13.68
C VAL A 96 4.05 -0.66 -14.81
N LEU A 97 4.89 -0.14 -15.71
CA LEU A 97 4.43 0.70 -16.82
C LEU A 97 3.50 -0.02 -17.81
N VAL A 98 3.63 -1.34 -17.95
CA VAL A 98 2.85 -2.14 -18.90
C VAL A 98 1.67 -2.83 -18.23
N GLY A 99 1.76 -3.11 -16.93
CA GLY A 99 0.79 -3.91 -16.17
C GLY A 99 -0.26 -3.12 -15.42
N GLU A 100 0.01 -1.87 -15.06
CA GLU A 100 -0.81 -1.14 -14.09
C GLU A 100 -1.51 0.08 -14.71
N GLU A 101 -2.83 0.17 -14.50
CA GLU A 101 -3.64 1.27 -15.01
C GLU A 101 -3.25 2.63 -14.35
N ASP A 102 -2.80 2.60 -13.10
CA ASP A 102 -2.26 3.77 -12.37
C ASP A 102 -0.78 3.57 -11.99
N SER A 103 0.06 3.46 -13.02
CA SER A 103 1.50 3.26 -12.86
C SER A 103 2.20 4.25 -11.92
N GLN A 104 1.72 5.49 -11.80
CA GLN A 104 2.35 6.49 -10.93
C GLN A 104 2.15 6.15 -9.45
N ARG A 105 0.93 5.76 -9.05
CA ARG A 105 0.66 5.32 -7.68
C ARG A 105 1.42 4.05 -7.33
N GLU A 106 1.55 3.13 -8.27
CA GLU A 106 2.31 1.89 -8.08
C GLU A 106 3.81 2.14 -7.90
N PHE A 107 4.38 3.04 -8.70
CA PHE A 107 5.78 3.45 -8.50
C PHE A 107 6.01 4.11 -7.15
N GLU A 108 5.12 5.01 -6.76
CA GLU A 108 5.17 5.64 -5.45
C GLU A 108 5.10 4.60 -4.32
N CYS A 109 4.19 3.62 -4.44
CA CYS A 109 4.05 2.54 -3.49
C CYS A 109 5.32 1.69 -3.38
N ARG A 110 5.92 1.28 -4.51
CA ARG A 110 7.19 0.54 -4.54
C ARG A 110 8.34 1.31 -3.89
N VAL A 111 8.46 2.60 -4.21
CA VAL A 111 9.48 3.47 -3.61
C VAL A 111 9.28 3.58 -2.10
N LEU A 112 8.04 3.76 -1.62
CA LEU A 112 7.74 3.84 -0.20
C LEU A 112 7.93 2.50 0.51
N THR A 113 7.67 1.38 -0.16
CA THR A 113 7.89 0.02 0.38
C THR A 113 9.36 -0.23 0.68
N GLU A 114 10.27 0.27 -0.17
CA GLU A 114 11.72 0.20 0.04
C GLU A 114 12.23 1.20 1.09
N LEU A 115 11.58 2.36 1.20
CA LEU A 115 12.03 3.45 2.08
C LEU A 115 11.54 3.34 3.52
N LEU A 116 10.33 2.83 3.72
CA LEU A 116 9.66 2.83 5.01
C LEU A 116 9.80 1.48 5.70
N SER A 117 10.06 1.51 7.01
CA SER A 117 9.96 0.32 7.85
C SER A 117 8.50 -0.03 8.13
N SER A 118 8.27 -1.25 8.60
CA SER A 118 6.94 -1.70 9.00
C SER A 118 6.36 -0.85 10.15
N GLU A 119 7.20 -0.38 11.07
CA GLU A 119 6.80 0.56 12.13
C GLU A 119 6.38 1.92 11.56
N ALA A 120 7.11 2.45 10.57
CA ALA A 120 6.78 3.73 9.95
C ALA A 120 5.45 3.66 9.19
N VAL A 121 5.19 2.55 8.49
CA VAL A 121 3.90 2.34 7.80
C VAL A 121 2.77 2.14 8.80
N ALA A 122 2.97 1.39 9.89
CA ALA A 122 1.99 1.23 10.94
C ALA A 122 1.58 2.58 11.58
N ASP A 123 2.57 3.40 12.00
CA ASP A 123 2.32 4.73 12.59
C ASP A 123 1.61 5.67 11.60
N TRP A 124 2.01 5.67 10.32
CA TRP A 124 1.34 6.49 9.32
C TRP A 124 -0.10 6.04 9.10
N LEU A 125 -0.34 4.74 8.94
CA LEU A 125 -1.66 4.18 8.75
C LEU A 125 -2.62 4.61 9.88
N GLU A 126 -2.19 4.52 11.13
CA GLU A 126 -2.94 4.98 12.31
C GLU A 126 -3.27 6.47 12.24
N ARG A 127 -2.31 7.32 11.85
CA ARG A 127 -2.53 8.77 11.68
C ARG A 127 -3.52 9.10 10.55
N THR A 128 -3.58 8.28 9.50
CA THR A 128 -4.54 8.49 8.41
C THR A 128 -5.98 8.11 8.76
N ALA A 129 -6.18 7.42 9.89
CA ALA A 129 -7.51 7.06 10.38
C ALA A 129 -8.16 8.14 11.25
N GLU A 130 -7.38 9.11 11.72
CA GLU A 130 -7.94 10.27 12.41
C GLU A 130 -8.79 11.07 11.41
N PRO A 131 -10.08 11.35 11.71
CA PRO A 131 -10.82 12.34 10.95
C PRO A 131 -10.00 13.63 10.97
N GLN A 132 -9.83 14.27 9.82
CA GLN A 132 -9.36 15.65 9.80
C GLN A 132 -10.35 16.48 10.62
N LEU A 133 -10.04 16.71 11.90
CA LEU A 133 -10.78 17.60 12.79
C LEU A 133 -10.50 19.04 12.35
N ASN A 134 -11.07 19.43 11.22
CA ASN A 134 -11.18 20.79 10.69
C ASN A 134 -12.30 20.67 9.64
N GLU A 135 -13.58 20.84 9.97
CA GLU A 135 -14.29 22.13 9.95
C GLU A 135 -15.51 22.11 10.90
N VAL A 136 -15.30 22.17 12.21
CA VAL A 136 -16.38 22.52 13.15
C VAL A 136 -15.91 23.67 14.03
N GLY A 137 -16.20 24.90 13.61
CA GLY A 137 -16.11 26.06 14.49
C GLY A 137 -15.75 27.36 13.79
N LEU A 138 -16.76 28.02 13.20
CA LEU A 138 -16.98 29.49 13.18
C LEU A 138 -17.82 29.91 11.97
N GLN A 139 -19.09 29.50 11.90
CA GLN A 139 -20.10 30.23 11.13
C GLN A 139 -21.47 30.15 11.81
N GLN A 140 -21.58 30.51 13.09
CA GLN A 140 -22.84 30.98 13.69
C GLN A 140 -22.52 31.95 14.85
N LEU A 141 -22.22 33.20 14.48
CA LEU A 141 -22.49 34.39 15.29
C LEU A 141 -23.03 35.47 14.35
#